data_AF-A0A529L8J8-F1
#
_entry.id   AF-A0A529L8J8-F1
#
_cell.length_a   1.000
_cell.length_b   1.000
_cell.length_c   1.000
_cell.angle_alpha   90.00
_cell.angle_beta   90.00
_cell.angle_gamma   90.00
#
_symmetry.space_group_name_H-M   'P 1'
#
loop_
_entity.id
_entity.type
_entity.pdbx_description
1 polymer ?
#
loop_
_entity_poly.entity_id
_entity_poly.type
_entity_poly.pdbx_seq_one_letter_code
_entity_poly.pdbx_strand_id
1 'polypeptide(L)' 'SYLPVGSEEATCFYAECALEAGCAFVNCIPVFIASRPEWRRRFEQRGLPLVGDDIKSQVGATIVHRLLANLFR' A
#
# COMPACT_ATOMS: atom_id res chain seq x y z
N SER A 1 6.70 4.31 -0.24
CA SER A 1 7.59 3.79 0.82
C SER A 1 8.20 2.48 0.34
N TYR A 2 9.54 2.37 0.31
CA TYR A 2 10.29 1.16 -0.05
C TYR A 2 11.07 0.63 1.18
N LEU A 3 10.45 0.69 2.35
CA LEU A 3 11.07 0.20 3.59
C LEU A 3 11.22 -1.33 3.56
N PRO A 4 12.20 -1.91 4.28
CA PRO A 4 12.29 -3.35 4.46
C PRO A 4 10.98 -3.94 5.01
N VAL A 5 10.65 -5.15 4.57
CA VAL A 5 9.43 -5.85 4.98
C VAL A 5 9.43 -6.06 6.50
N GLY A 6 8.31 -5.75 7.17
CA GLY A 6 8.17 -5.84 8.64
C GLY A 6 8.23 -4.50 9.39
N SER A 7 8.47 -3.39 8.69
CA SER A 7 8.52 -2.05 9.31
C SER A 7 7.15 -1.36 9.38
N GLU A 8 6.18 -1.96 10.09
CA GLU A 8 4.84 -1.39 10.27
C GLU A 8 4.90 -0.02 10.97
N GLU A 9 5.61 0.07 12.09
CA GLU A 9 5.77 1.31 12.86
C GLU A 9 6.42 2.43 12.02
N ALA A 10 7.47 2.11 11.26
CA ALA A 10 8.12 3.09 10.39
C ALA A 10 7.18 3.54 9.26
N THR A 11 6.36 2.64 8.72
CA THR A 11 5.42 2.98 7.65
C THR A 11 4.31 3.89 8.16
N CYS A 12 3.79 3.62 9.36
CA CYS A 12 2.87 4.50 10.05
C CYS A 12 3.51 5.87 10.33
N PHE A 13 4.76 5.90 10.79
CA PHE A 13 5.50 7.14 11.01
C PHE A 13 5.62 7.99 9.74
N TYR A 14 6.06 7.40 8.62
CA TYR A 14 6.17 8.14 7.36
C TYR A 14 4.80 8.53 6.78
N ALA A 15 3.75 7.72 6.99
CA ALA A 15 2.39 8.07 6.61
C ALA A 15 1.88 9.28 7.40
N GLU A 16 2.21 9.35 8.70
CA GLU A 16 1.91 10.51 9.55
C GLU A 16 2.66 11.75 9.06
N CYS A 17 3.97 11.64 8.82
CA CYS A 17 4.76 12.76 8.30
C CYS A 17 4.24 13.25 6.95
N ALA A 18 3.82 12.35 6.05
CA ALA A 18 3.23 12.72 4.77
C ALA A 18 1.88 13.45 4.94
N LEU A 19 1.05 12.95 5.86
CA LEU A 19 -0.22 13.57 6.21
C LEU A 19 -0.01 14.99 6.78
N GLU A 20 0.93 15.17 7.71
CA GLU A 20 1.34 16.45 8.30
C GLU A 20 1.92 17.43 7.28
N ALA A 21 2.76 16.95 6.37
CA ALA A 21 3.36 17.76 5.32
C ALA A 21 2.38 18.16 4.20
N GLY A 22 1.15 17.61 4.19
CA GLY A 22 0.20 17.87 3.11
C GLY A 22 0.54 17.14 1.82
N CYS A 23 1.26 16.03 1.90
CA CYS A 23 1.75 15.28 0.74
C CYS A 23 0.90 14.03 0.47
N ALA A 24 0.81 13.66 -0.81
CA ALA A 24 0.28 12.36 -1.20
C ALA A 24 1.19 11.23 -0.68
N PHE A 25 0.60 10.09 -0.30
CA PHE A 25 1.36 8.93 0.18
C PHE A 25 1.12 7.69 -0.69
N VAL A 26 2.20 7.07 -1.15
CA VAL A 26 2.19 5.82 -1.94
C VAL A 26 2.90 4.72 -1.16
N ASN A 27 2.15 3.70 -0.75
CA ASN A 27 2.63 2.56 0.00
C ASN A 27 2.89 1.35 -0.90
N CYS A 28 4.17 0.99 -1.08
CA CYS A 28 4.60 -0.10 -1.96
C CYS A 28 4.96 -1.38 -1.20
N ILE A 29 4.79 -1.41 0.12
CA ILE A 29 5.10 -2.56 0.96
C ILE A 29 3.80 -3.19 1.49
N PRO A 30 3.81 -4.47 1.91
CA PRO A 30 2.62 -5.18 2.39
C PRO A 30 2.26 -4.81 3.84
N VAL A 31 2.27 -3.52 4.17
CA VAL A 31 1.77 -2.98 5.44
C VAL A 31 0.44 -2.31 5.18
N PHE A 32 -0.56 -2.58 6.02
CA PHE A 32 -1.91 -2.06 5.80
C PHE A 32 -2.02 -0.59 6.21
N ILE A 33 -1.96 0.32 5.24
CA ILE A 33 -2.23 1.77 5.43
C ILE A 33 -3.45 2.16 4.60
N ALA A 34 -3.40 2.03 3.27
CA ALA A 34 -4.50 2.39 2.38
C ALA A 34 -5.73 1.47 2.56
N SER A 35 -5.49 0.23 3.00
CA SER A 35 -6.53 -0.75 3.30
C SER A 35 -7.22 -0.50 4.64
N ARG A 36 -6.61 0.28 5.54
CA ARG A 36 -7.20 0.61 6.86
C ARG A 36 -8.14 1.82 6.75
N PRO A 37 -9.41 1.69 7.17
CA PRO A 37 -10.38 2.80 7.09
C PRO A 37 -9.98 4.06 7.87
N GLU A 38 -9.26 3.90 8.98
CA GLU A 38 -8.80 5.02 9.81
C GLU A 38 -7.84 5.93 9.03
N TRP A 39 -6.85 5.37 8.34
CA TRP A 39 -5.87 6.12 7.57
C TRP A 39 -6.52 6.76 6.35
N ARG A 40 -7.41 6.03 5.67
CA ARG A 40 -8.17 6.57 4.54
C ARG A 40 -8.97 7.80 4.93
N ARG A 41 -9.73 7.76 6.04
CA ARG A 41 -10.50 8.91 6.53
C ARG A 41 -9.60 10.11 6.82
N ARG A 42 -8.42 9.89 7.40
CA ARG A 42 -7.48 10.96 7.73
C ARG A 42 -6.93 11.65 6.48
N PHE A 43 -6.55 10.87 5.47
CA PHE A 43 -6.11 11.41 4.18
C PHE A 43 -7.26 12.11 3.41
N GLU A 44 -8.47 11.54 3.42
CA GLU A 44 -9.68 12.14 2.82
C GLU A 44 -10.05 13.48 3.46
N GLN A 45 -10.01 13.57 4.79
CA GLN A 45 -10.30 14.82 5.53
C GLN A 45 -9.33 15.94 5.17
N ARG A 46 -8.09 15.62 4.80
CA ARG A 46 -7.09 16.60 4.33
C ARG A 46 -7.10 16.79 2.81
N GLY A 47 -7.95 16.07 2.08
CA GLY A 47 -8.01 16.11 0.61
C GLY A 47 -6.75 15.55 -0.06
N LEU A 48 -6.02 14.64 0.62
CA LEU A 48 -4.74 14.12 0.16
C LEU A 48 -4.88 12.72 -0.47
N PRO A 49 -4.21 12.45 -1.61
CA PRO A 49 -4.20 11.12 -2.21
C PRO A 49 -3.45 10.08 -1.35
N LEU A 50 -4.04 8.88 -1.23
CA LEU A 50 -3.44 7.71 -0.58
C LEU A 50 -3.55 6.49 -1.51
N VAL A 51 -2.41 5.90 -1.90
CA VAL A 51 -2.32 4.76 -2.83
C VAL A 51 -1.56 3.60 -2.18
N GLY A 52 -2.11 2.39 -2.21
CA GLY A 52 -1.55 1.20 -1.56
C GLY A 52 -2.62 0.13 -1.33
N ASP A 53 -2.37 -0.96 -0.61
CA ASP A 53 -1.09 -1.41 -0.07
C ASP A 53 -0.52 -2.54 -0.94
N ASP A 54 0.81 -2.69 -0.93
CA ASP A 54 1.58 -3.64 -1.74
C ASP A 54 1.52 -3.38 -3.25
N ILE A 55 2.68 -2.98 -3.82
CA ILE A 55 2.75 -2.78 -5.26
C ILE A 55 2.73 -4.14 -5.96
N LYS A 56 1.64 -4.44 -6.68
CA LYS A 56 1.59 -5.65 -7.51
C LYS A 56 2.58 -5.49 -8.67
N SER A 57 3.58 -6.37 -8.71
CA SER A 57 4.46 -6.49 -9.87
C SER A 57 3.64 -6.91 -11.10
N GLN A 58 3.86 -6.27 -12.25
CA GLN A 58 3.09 -6.50 -13.48
C GLN A 58 3.15 -7.97 -13.95
N VAL A 59 4.24 -8.67 -13.65
CA VAL A 59 4.43 -10.11 -13.93
C VAL A 59 5.00 -10.77 -12.68
N GLY A 60 4.11 -11.21 -11.78
CA GLY A 60 4.48 -11.94 -10.56
C GLY A 60 4.17 -13.43 -10.64
N ALA A 61 4.83 -14.25 -9.83
CA ALA A 61 4.52 -15.68 -9.71
C ALA A 61 3.02 -15.94 -9.44
N THR A 62 2.36 -15.03 -8.71
CA THR A 62 0.92 -15.10 -8.41
C THR A 62 0.03 -15.00 -9.65
N ILE A 63 0.40 -14.19 -10.66
CA ILE A 63 -0.40 -14.08 -11.89
C ILE A 63 -0.17 -15.30 -12.79
N VAL A 64 1.08 -15.77 -12.88
CA VAL A 64 1.45 -16.98 -13.63
C VAL A 64 0.77 -18.21 -13.05
N HIS A 65 0.82 -18.42 -11.73
CA HIS A 65 0.16 -19.52 -11.05
C HIS A 65 -1.36 -19.52 -11.29
N ARG A 66 -2.01 -18.35 -11.20
CA ARG A 66 -3.46 -18.23 -11.42
C ARG A 66 -3.87 -18.52 -12.86
N LEU A 67 -3.06 -18.08 -13.82
CA LEU A 67 -3.28 -18.36 -15.24
C LEU A 67 -3.15 -19.86 -15.53
N LEU A 68 -2.11 -20.52 -15.01
CA LEU A 68 -1.92 -21.96 -15.15
C LEU A 68 -3.06 -22.74 -14.49
N ALA A 69 -3.41 -22.43 -13.24
CA ALA A 69 -4.48 -23.10 -12.52
C ALA A 69 -5.85 -22.99 -13.21
N ASN A 70 -6.14 -21.85 -13.88
CA ASN A 70 -7.36 -21.69 -14.67
C ASN A 70 -7.34 -22.45 -16.00
N LEU A 71 -6.15 -22.70 -16.57
CA LEU A 71 -6.01 -23.39 -17.87
C LEU A 71 -6.14 -24.92 -17.73
N PHE A 72 -5.80 -25.48 -16.56
CA PHE A 72 -5.99 -26.91 -16.24
C PHE A 72 -7.39 -27.24 -15.70
N ARG A 73 -8.35 -26.32 -15.84
CA ARG A 73 -9.74 -26.47 -15.37
C ARG A 73 -10.67 -26.69 -16.55
#